data_AF-A0A922YXU3-F1
#
_entry.id   AF-A0A922YXU3-F1
#
_cell.length_a   1.000
_cell.length_b   1.000
_cell.length_c   1.000
_cell.angle_alpha   90.00
_cell.angle_beta   90.00
_cell.angle_gamma   90.00
#
_symmetry.space_group_name_H-M   'P 1'
#
loop_
_entity.id
_entity.type
_entity.pdbx_description
1 polymer ?
#
loop_
_entity_poly.entity_id
_entity_poly.type
_entity_poly.pdbx_seq_one_letter_code
_entity_poly.pdbx_strand_id
1 'polypeptide(L)'
;MSERHPIIAITGSSGAGTSTVTRTFENIFRREGVTAAVIEGDSFHRYDRKQMKVKAAEAEVAGNQNFSHFGAESNLFEEIETLFRSYSETGQGRSRKYLHNAQEAAPYKQEPGTF
;
A
#
# COMPACT_ATOMS: atom_id res chain seq x y z
N MET A 1 -21.02 1.59 -2.54
CA MET A 1 -19.99 2.43 -3.20
C MET A 1 -20.47 3.86 -3.21
N SER A 2 -19.59 4.82 -2.95
CA SER A 2 -19.95 6.25 -2.98
C SER A 2 -20.04 6.75 -4.40
N GLU A 3 -21.15 7.39 -4.75
CA GLU A 3 -21.32 8.07 -6.05
C GLU A 3 -20.47 9.34 -6.14
N ARG A 4 -20.19 9.99 -5.01
CA ARG A 4 -19.45 11.25 -4.95
C ARG A 4 -17.93 11.06 -4.90
N HIS A 5 -17.47 9.98 -4.28
CA HIS A 5 -16.06 9.67 -4.11
C HIS A 5 -15.79 8.21 -4.56
N PRO A 6 -15.77 7.96 -5.88
CA PRO A 6 -15.55 6.62 -6.41
C PRO A 6 -14.15 6.12 -6.07
N ILE A 7 -14.03 4.82 -5.77
CA ILE A 7 -12.77 4.15 -5.47
C ILE A 7 -12.57 3.04 -6.52
N ILE A 8 -11.40 3.04 -7.16
CA ILE A 8 -10.97 1.96 -8.06
C ILE A 8 -9.90 1.16 -7.33
N ALA A 9 -10.20 -0.09 -6.99
CA ALA A 9 -9.26 -1.00 -6.35
C ALA A 9 -8.67 -1.96 -7.37
N ILE A 10 -7.35 -1.92 -7.55
CA ILE A 10 -6.59 -2.84 -8.39
C ILE A 10 -5.84 -3.78 -7.47
N THR A 11 -6.15 -5.08 -7.52
CA THR A 11 -5.51 -6.10 -6.68
C THR A 11 -4.71 -7.06 -7.55
N GLY A 12 -3.60 -7.56 -7.00
CA GLY A 12 -2.67 -8.44 -7.71
C GLY A 12 -1.34 -8.53 -6.97
N SER A 13 -0.47 -9.43 -7.41
CA SER A 13 0.88 -9.52 -6.85
C SER A 13 1.75 -8.35 -7.31
N SER A 14 2.63 -7.89 -6.42
CA SER A 14 3.65 -6.92 -6.79
C SER A 14 4.53 -7.48 -7.93
N GLY A 15 4.82 -6.65 -8.93
CA GLY A 15 5.56 -7.06 -10.13
C GLY A 15 4.71 -7.71 -11.23
N ALA A 16 3.42 -8.01 -11.01
CA ALA A 16 2.53 -8.52 -12.05
C ALA A 16 1.99 -7.44 -13.01
N GLY A 17 2.72 -6.33 -13.17
CA GLY A 17 2.32 -5.21 -14.03
C GLY A 17 1.56 -4.08 -13.32
N THR A 18 1.57 -4.04 -11.97
CA THR A 18 0.94 -2.96 -11.19
C THR A 18 1.38 -1.57 -11.65
N SER A 19 2.68 -1.35 -11.88
CA SER A 19 3.20 -0.08 -12.41
C SER A 19 2.65 0.27 -13.80
N THR A 20 2.46 -0.73 -14.67
CA THR A 20 1.86 -0.53 -16.00
C THR A 20 0.39 -0.13 -15.89
N VAL A 21 -0.35 -0.77 -14.99
CA VAL A 21 -1.76 -0.45 -14.74
C VAL A 21 -1.88 0.96 -14.14
N THR A 22 -1.09 1.30 -13.12
CA THR A 22 -1.07 2.64 -12.53
C THR A 22 -0.82 3.71 -13.59
N ARG A 23 0.22 3.55 -14.42
CA ARG A 23 0.54 4.48 -15.50
C ARG A 23 -0.56 4.58 -16.56
N THR A 24 -1.29 3.49 -16.80
CA THR A 24 -2.43 3.48 -17.72
C THR A 24 -3.57 4.35 -17.17
N PHE A 25 -3.92 4.19 -15.89
CA PHE A 25 -4.93 5.02 -15.22
C PHE A 25 -4.51 6.49 -15.13
N GLU A 26 -3.25 6.79 -14.81
CA GLU A 26 -2.73 8.16 -14.82
C GLU A 26 -2.92 8.84 -16.18
N ASN A 27 -2.65 8.12 -17.28
CA ASN A 27 -2.85 8.63 -18.62
C ASN A 27 -4.34 8.89 -18.94
N ILE A 28 -5.23 7.98 -18.52
CA ILE A 28 -6.68 8.13 -18.68
C ILE A 28 -7.15 9.37 -17.89
N PHE A 29 -6.82 9.47 -16.61
CA PHE A 29 -7.24 10.58 -15.76
C PHE A 29 -6.71 11.92 -16.26
N ARG A 30 -5.46 11.98 -16.73
CA ARG A 30 -4.92 13.19 -17.35
C ARG A 30 -5.72 13.59 -18.60
N ARG A 31 -6.10 12.62 -19.45
CA ARG A 31 -6.89 12.89 -20.66
C ARG A 31 -8.31 13.36 -20.34
N GLU A 32 -8.92 12.78 -19.32
CA GLU A 32 -10.30 13.08 -18.90
C GLU A 32 -10.39 14.26 -17.91
N GLY A 33 -9.26 14.89 -17.55
CA GLY A 33 -9.21 16.01 -16.60
C GLY A 33 -9.56 15.62 -15.15
N VAL A 34 -9.40 14.35 -14.80
CA VAL A 34 -9.67 13.82 -13.45
C VAL A 34 -8.44 13.97 -12.57
N THR A 35 -8.60 14.58 -11.40
CA THR A 35 -7.56 14.59 -10.36
C THR A 35 -7.82 13.44 -9.39
N ALA A 36 -6.95 12.43 -9.39
CA ALA A 36 -7.07 11.25 -8.56
C ALA A 36 -6.00 11.21 -7.47
N ALA A 37 -6.39 10.77 -6.27
CA ALA A 37 -5.43 10.31 -5.27
C ALA A 37 -4.99 8.87 -5.61
N VAL A 38 -3.69 8.60 -5.51
CA VAL A 38 -3.12 7.27 -5.74
C VAL A 38 -2.59 6.74 -4.41
N ILE A 39 -2.99 5.52 -4.06
CA ILE A 39 -2.60 4.86 -2.81
C ILE A 39 -1.94 3.53 -3.18
N GLU A 40 -0.73 3.33 -2.67
CA GLU A 40 0.04 2.09 -2.85
C GLU A 40 -0.35 1.08 -1.77
N GLY A 41 -0.39 -0.21 -2.11
CA GLY A 41 -0.83 -1.25 -1.17
C GLY A 41 0.15 -1.46 0.00
N ASP A 42 1.44 -1.28 -0.26
CA ASP A 42 2.51 -1.41 0.75
C ASP A 42 2.43 -0.35 1.85
N SER A 43 1.72 0.77 1.65
CA SER A 43 1.34 1.73 2.69
C SER A 43 0.72 1.07 3.94
N PHE A 44 0.13 -0.11 3.77
CA PHE A 44 -0.58 -0.87 4.79
C PHE A 44 0.12 -2.15 5.23
N HIS A 45 1.40 -2.35 4.87
CA HIS A 45 2.21 -3.38 5.51
C HIS A 45 2.32 -3.11 7.03
N ARG A 46 2.08 -4.11 7.87
CA ARG A 46 2.15 -3.97 9.33
C ARG A 46 3.57 -3.66 9.80
N TYR A 47 4.57 -4.19 9.11
CA TYR A 47 5.97 -4.16 9.49
C TYR A 47 6.82 -3.44 8.45
N ASP A 48 7.83 -2.71 8.92
CA ASP A 48 8.91 -2.25 8.05
C ASP A 48 9.76 -3.44 7.54
N ARG A 49 10.68 -3.18 6.61
CA ARG A 49 11.50 -4.22 5.98
C ARG A 49 12.34 -5.03 6.98
N LYS A 50 12.86 -4.40 8.03
CA LYS A 50 13.69 -5.08 9.04
C LYS A 50 12.81 -5.87 9.99
N GLN A 51 11.72 -5.28 10.45
CA GLN A 51 10.72 -5.93 11.31
C GLN A 51 10.12 -7.16 10.64
N MET A 52 9.79 -7.09 9.35
CA MET A 52 9.23 -8.22 8.60
C MET A 52 10.20 -9.40 8.58
N LYS A 53 11.51 -9.16 8.39
CA LYS A 53 12.53 -10.22 8.43
C LYS A 53 12.62 -10.88 9.79
N VAL A 54 12.58 -10.09 10.86
CA VAL A 54 12.59 -10.61 12.24
C VAL A 54 11.34 -11.46 12.49
N LYS A 55 10.15 -10.96 12.12
CA LYS A 55 8.89 -11.67 12.30
C LYS A 55 8.81 -12.96 11.50
N ALA A 56 9.34 -12.96 10.28
CA ALA A 56 9.44 -14.18 9.48
C ALA A 56 10.35 -15.23 10.13
N ALA A 57 11.52 -14.84 10.65
CA ALA A 57 12.42 -15.75 11.36
C ALA A 57 11.80 -16.28 12.67
N GLU A 58 11.13 -15.43 13.43
CA GLU A 58 10.39 -15.85 14.65
C GLU A 58 9.28 -16.85 14.31
N ALA A 59 8.52 -16.61 13.24
CA ALA A 59 7.48 -17.51 12.77
C ALA A 59 8.04 -18.86 12.33
N GLU A 60 9.18 -18.87 11.61
CA GLU A 60 9.86 -20.08 11.17
C GLU A 60 10.31 -20.95 12.37
N VAL A 61 10.93 -20.34 13.37
CA VAL A 61 11.35 -21.01 14.63
C VAL A 61 10.13 -21.57 15.39
N ALA A 62 9.01 -20.86 15.36
CA ALA A 62 7.75 -21.32 15.95
C ALA A 62 7.03 -22.41 15.10
N GLY A 63 7.60 -22.82 13.97
CA GLY A 63 7.06 -23.85 13.08
C GLY A 63 6.05 -23.36 12.04
N ASN A 64 5.84 -22.05 11.93
CA ASN A 64 4.97 -21.45 10.92
C ASN A 64 5.78 -21.13 9.63
N GLN A 65 5.63 -21.98 8.63
CA GLN A 65 6.28 -21.84 7.32
C GLN A 65 5.49 -20.95 6.33
N ASN A 66 4.35 -20.39 6.75
CA ASN A 66 3.42 -19.66 5.86
C ASN A 66 3.43 -18.13 6.08
N PHE A 67 4.20 -17.64 7.06
CA PHE A 67 4.27 -16.21 7.35
C PHE A 67 4.87 -15.44 6.16
N SER A 68 4.10 -14.53 5.59
CA SER A 68 4.50 -13.79 4.38
C SER A 68 3.77 -12.46 4.26
N HIS A 69 4.15 -11.65 3.26
CA HIS A 69 3.44 -10.40 2.92
C HIS A 69 2.00 -10.61 2.45
N PHE A 70 1.61 -11.83 2.08
CA PHE A 70 0.23 -12.15 1.66
C PHE A 70 -0.70 -12.44 2.85
N GLY A 71 -0.14 -12.69 4.04
CA GLY A 71 -0.91 -12.97 5.26
C GLY A 71 -1.57 -11.72 5.84
N ALA A 72 -2.74 -11.90 6.46
CA ALA A 72 -3.45 -10.82 7.15
C ALA A 72 -2.64 -10.27 8.33
N GLU A 73 -1.85 -11.11 8.97
CA GLU A 73 -0.96 -10.77 10.08
C GLU A 73 0.12 -9.77 9.68
N SER A 74 0.52 -9.74 8.41
CA SER A 74 1.55 -8.83 7.88
C SER A 74 0.96 -7.53 7.32
N ASN A 75 -0.36 -7.33 7.41
CA ASN A 75 -1.07 -6.21 6.82
C ASN A 75 -2.04 -5.54 7.82
N LEU A 76 -2.36 -4.28 7.51
CA LEU A 76 -3.26 -3.40 8.26
C LEU A 76 -4.60 -3.28 7.52
N PHE A 77 -5.37 -4.37 7.47
CA PHE A 77 -6.63 -4.42 6.71
C PHE A 77 -7.73 -3.53 7.29
N GLU A 78 -7.78 -3.37 8.61
CA GLU A 78 -8.75 -2.47 9.26
C GLU A 78 -8.50 -1.00 8.87
N GLU A 79 -7.24 -0.64 8.69
CA GLU A 79 -6.82 0.68 8.27
C GLU A 79 -7.09 0.92 6.78
N ILE A 80 -7.00 -0.12 5.93
CA ILE A 80 -7.47 -0.06 4.54
C ILE A 80 -8.98 0.17 4.50
N GLU A 81 -9.75 -0.60 5.28
CA GLU A 81 -11.20 -0.43 5.38
C GLU A 81 -11.56 0.99 5.85
N THR A 82 -10.85 1.49 6.86
CA THR A 82 -11.03 2.85 7.38
C THR A 82 -10.74 3.89 6.31
N LEU A 83 -9.65 3.76 5.55
CA LEU A 83 -9.33 4.65 4.43
C LEU A 83 -10.49 4.65 3.41
N PHE A 84 -10.97 3.49 2.99
CA PHE A 84 -12.03 3.38 2.00
C PHE A 84 -13.33 4.02 2.50
N ARG A 85 -13.69 3.75 3.76
CA ARG A 85 -14.88 4.35 4.38
C ARG A 85 -14.77 5.86 4.44
N SER A 86 -13.70 6.39 5.04
CA SER A 86 -13.49 7.83 5.19
C SER A 86 -13.46 8.56 3.85
N TYR A 87 -12.79 7.99 2.83
CA TYR A 87 -12.73 8.59 1.51
C TYR A 87 -14.10 8.58 0.85
N SER A 88 -14.84 7.48 0.95
CA SER A 88 -16.18 7.36 0.39
C SER A 88 -17.16 8.40 0.95
N GLU A 89 -17.04 8.72 2.24
CA GLU A 89 -17.92 9.63 2.97
C GLU A 89 -17.49 11.11 2.82
N THR A 90 -16.19 11.39 2.88
CA THR A 90 -15.66 12.75 3.08
C THR A 90 -14.71 13.23 1.99
N GLY A 91 -14.28 12.34 1.08
CA GLY A 91 -13.22 12.61 0.11
C GLY A 91 -11.83 12.70 0.73
N GLN A 92 -11.67 12.36 2.02
CA GLN A 92 -10.43 12.44 2.77
C GLN A 92 -10.04 11.07 3.35
N GLY A 93 -8.74 10.89 3.60
CA GLY A 93 -8.22 9.64 4.14
C GLY A 93 -6.76 9.77 4.54
N ARG A 94 -6.22 8.73 5.17
CA ARG A 94 -4.83 8.67 5.60
C ARG A 94 -4.19 7.40 5.09
N SER A 95 -2.95 7.53 4.63
CA SER A 95 -2.06 6.43 4.32
C SER A 95 -0.65 6.80 4.79
N ARG A 96 0.22 5.79 4.91
CA ARG A 96 1.66 6.00 5.07
C ARG A 96 2.33 5.88 3.71
N LYS A 97 3.56 6.37 3.57
CA LYS A 97 4.35 6.18 2.36
C LYS A 97 5.45 5.18 2.63
N TYR A 98 5.38 3.99 2.05
CA TYR A 98 6.49 3.05 2.14
C TYR A 98 7.64 3.54 1.25
N LEU A 99 8.85 3.60 1.80
CA LEU A 99 10.01 4.16 1.10
C LEU A 99 10.79 3.04 0.44
N HIS A 100 10.70 2.88 -0.88
CA HIS A 100 11.24 1.69 -1.54
C HIS A 100 12.78 1.72 -1.64
N ASN A 101 13.32 2.89 -1.93
CA ASN A 101 14.72 3.11 -2.29
C ASN A 101 15.29 4.37 -1.62
N ALA A 102 16.59 4.59 -1.76
CA ALA A 102 17.30 5.71 -1.14
C ALA A 102 16.84 7.08 -1.66
N GLN A 103 16.40 7.16 -2.92
CA GLN A 103 15.95 8.41 -3.52
C GLN A 103 14.62 8.86 -2.91
N GLU A 104 13.68 7.93 -2.72
CA GLU A 104 12.42 8.19 -2.03
C GLU A 104 12.60 8.50 -0.56
N ALA A 105 13.59 7.88 0.10
CA ALA A 105 13.81 8.02 1.53
C ALA A 105 14.61 9.28 1.92
N ALA A 106 15.47 9.78 1.04
CA ALA A 106 16.33 10.93 1.30
C ALA A 106 15.57 12.19 1.80
N PRO A 107 14.43 12.60 1.22
CA PRO A 107 13.66 13.74 1.71
C PRO A 107 13.17 13.59 3.16
N TYR A 108 12.98 12.36 3.61
CA TYR A 108 12.48 12.04 4.96
C TYR A 108 13.61 11.77 5.96
N LYS A 109 14.88 11.73 5.50
CA LYS A 109 16.05 11.37 6.31
C LYS A 109 15.87 10.00 6.99
N GLN A 110 15.26 9.07 6.27
CA GLN A 110 15.00 7.71 6.72
C GLN A 110 15.72 6.69 5.83
N GLU A 111 15.75 5.44 6.29
CA GLU A 111 16.30 4.32 5.52
C GLU A 111 15.26 3.73 4.57
N PRO A 112 15.66 3.19 3.40
CA PRO A 112 14.76 2.43 2.56
C PRO A 112 14.14 1.24 3.30
N GLY A 113 12.85 1.05 3.09
CA GLY A 113 12.04 0.00 3.68
C GLY A 113 11.32 0.41 4.95
N THR A 114 11.28 1.71 5.29
CA THR A 114 10.46 2.29 6.37
C THR A 114 9.23 3.02 5.82
N PHE A 115 8.47 3.65 6.72
CA PHE A 115 7.29 4.46 6.43
C PHE A 115 7.47 5.92 6.85
#